data_AF-A0A920SWI8-F1
#
_entry.id   AF-A0A920SWI8-F1
#
_cell.length_a   1.000
_cell.length_b   1.000
_cell.length_c   1.000
_cell.angle_alpha   90.00
_cell.angle_beta   90.00
_cell.angle_gamma   90.00
#
_symmetry.space_group_name_H-M   'P 1'
#
loop_
_entity.id
_entity.type
_entity.pdbx_description
1 polymer ?
#
loop_
_entity_poly.entity_id
_entity_poly.type
_entity_poly.pdbx_seq_one_letter_code
_entity_poly.pdbx_strand_id
1 'polypeptide(L)'
;MPEREDLKISVHEEIGRYAADDAVVASSSSGLLPSRLQSRCRRPERLLIGHPFAPVYLLPLVELVGGEQTSPEVIRNPRQVLSPDRYAAPACPERDRSVYRRPTARESLYREALHLINDGVATVPEIERRLPGGRACAGRSWVRSWPGIWGVARAECVTP
;
A
#
# COMPACT_ATOMS: atom_id res chain seq x y z
N MET A 1 0.98 9.26 10.26
CA MET A 1 0.05 10.39 10.00
C MET A 1 -1.16 9.89 9.23
N PRO A 2 -2.33 10.55 9.32
CA PRO A 2 -3.52 10.20 8.54
C PRO A 2 -3.25 10.17 7.03
N GLU A 3 -4.03 9.38 6.28
CA GLU A 3 -3.92 9.27 4.83
C GLU A 3 -4.61 10.45 4.11
N ARG A 4 -4.07 11.65 4.34
CA ARG A 4 -4.53 12.92 3.76
C ARG A 4 -3.43 13.55 2.92
N GLU A 5 -3.72 13.79 1.64
CA GLU A 5 -2.74 14.26 0.66
C GLU A 5 -2.21 15.66 0.99
N ASP A 6 -3.13 16.60 1.27
CA ASP A 6 -2.85 17.98 1.69
C ASP A 6 -1.92 18.03 2.91
N LEU A 7 -2.25 17.25 3.93
CA LEU A 7 -1.46 17.18 5.17
C LEU A 7 -0.06 16.63 4.90
N LYS A 8 0.04 15.51 4.18
CA LYS A 8 1.35 14.92 3.86
C LYS A 8 2.18 15.88 3.02
N ILE A 9 1.63 16.53 1.99
CA ILE A 9 2.39 17.49 1.19
C ILE A 9 2.96 18.61 2.07
N SER A 10 2.15 19.19 2.96
CA SER A 10 2.62 20.26 3.87
C SER A 10 3.75 19.80 4.79
N VAL A 11 3.65 18.57 5.32
CA VAL A 11 4.66 18.01 6.21
C VAL A 11 5.94 17.67 5.46
N HIS A 12 5.86 17.12 4.24
CA HIS A 12 7.07 16.85 3.45
C HIS A 12 7.76 18.13 2.98
N GLU A 13 6.99 19.19 2.69
CA GLU A 13 7.54 20.53 2.45
C GLU A 13 8.32 21.05 3.67
N GLU A 14 7.73 20.92 4.87
CA GLU A 14 8.38 21.34 6.12
C GLU A 14 9.63 20.52 6.43
N ILE A 15 9.56 19.19 6.28
CA ILE A 15 10.73 18.31 6.41
C ILE A 15 11.84 18.74 5.45
N GLY A 16 11.49 19.08 4.19
CA GLY A 16 12.46 19.55 3.20
C GLY A 16 13.15 20.88 3.56
N ARG A 17 12.62 21.66 4.52
CA ARG A 17 13.26 22.89 5.01
C ARG A 17 14.31 22.63 6.07
N TYR A 18 14.12 21.61 6.91
CA TYR A 18 14.96 21.35 8.09
C TYR A 18 15.81 20.09 8.00
N ALA A 19 15.47 19.15 7.13
CA ALA A 19 16.25 17.93 6.92
C ALA A 19 17.60 18.25 6.29
N ALA A 20 18.61 17.45 6.65
CA ALA A 20 19.93 17.50 6.02
C ALA A 20 19.83 17.32 4.50
N ASP A 21 20.82 17.81 3.77
CA ASP A 21 20.81 17.84 2.30
C ASP A 21 20.92 16.46 1.65
N ASP A 22 21.42 15.47 2.40
CA ASP A 22 21.60 14.08 2.01
C ASP A 22 20.55 13.14 2.61
N ALA A 23 19.70 13.62 3.52
CA ALA A 23 18.68 12.80 4.17
C ALA A 23 17.63 12.29 3.17
N VAL A 24 17.35 10.98 3.20
CA VAL A 24 16.27 10.36 2.44
C VAL A 24 14.97 10.46 3.25
N VAL A 25 13.87 10.81 2.57
CA VAL A 25 12.55 10.97 3.21
C VAL A 25 11.60 9.92 2.66
N ALA A 26 11.08 9.07 3.55
CA ALA A 26 10.17 7.99 3.19
C ALA A 26 8.78 8.18 3.81
N SER A 27 7.75 8.08 2.98
CA SER A 27 6.33 8.10 3.40
C SER A 27 5.78 6.68 3.49
N SER A 28 5.03 6.37 4.54
CA SER A 28 4.36 5.07 4.71
C SER A 28 2.96 4.99 4.07
N SER A 29 2.71 5.82 3.05
CA SER A 29 1.45 5.85 2.33
C SER A 29 1.12 4.49 1.68
N SER A 30 -0.18 4.17 1.65
CA SER A 30 -0.79 2.95 1.13
C SER A 30 -1.65 3.18 -0.12
N GLY A 31 -1.99 4.44 -0.42
CA GLY A 31 -2.87 4.79 -1.55
C GLY A 31 -2.48 6.05 -2.33
N LEU A 32 -1.60 6.89 -1.81
CA LEU A 32 -1.17 8.11 -2.50
C LEU A 32 -0.01 7.85 -3.46
N LEU A 33 0.03 8.64 -4.54
CA LEU A 33 1.10 8.64 -5.53
C LEU A 33 2.32 9.40 -5.00
N PRO A 34 3.53 8.84 -5.10
CA PRO A 34 4.74 9.55 -4.66
C PRO A 34 4.94 10.87 -5.41
N SER A 35 4.66 10.92 -6.73
CA SER A 35 4.83 12.15 -7.51
C SER A 35 3.92 13.30 -7.08
N ARG A 36 2.73 12.98 -6.53
CA ARG A 36 1.87 14.01 -5.92
C ARG A 36 2.47 14.56 -4.63
N LEU A 37 3.06 13.69 -3.81
CA LEU A 37 3.75 14.10 -2.59
C LEU A 37 5.01 14.92 -2.89
N GLN A 38 5.65 14.72 -4.05
CA GLN A 38 6.80 15.49 -4.53
C GLN A 38 6.46 16.94 -4.91
N SER A 39 5.19 17.28 -5.15
CA SER A 39 4.76 18.56 -5.73
C SER A 39 5.26 19.82 -5.00
N ARG A 40 5.42 19.78 -3.68
CA ARG A 40 5.98 20.89 -2.86
C ARG A 40 7.26 20.51 -2.13
N CYS A 41 7.87 19.39 -2.48
CA CYS A 41 9.14 18.99 -1.90
C CYS A 41 10.26 19.85 -2.47
N ARG A 42 11.09 20.41 -1.59
CA ARG A 42 12.27 21.19 -2.00
C ARG A 42 13.31 20.35 -2.75
N ARG A 43 13.40 19.06 -2.39
CA ARG A 43 14.35 18.09 -2.94
C ARG A 43 13.64 16.76 -3.23
N PRO A 44 12.81 16.71 -4.29
CA PRO A 44 11.96 15.56 -4.58
C PRO A 44 12.75 14.29 -4.95
N GLU A 45 14.01 14.43 -5.36
CA GLU A 45 14.92 13.34 -5.73
C GLU A 45 15.24 12.37 -4.59
N ARG A 46 14.97 12.77 -3.35
CA ARG A 46 15.21 12.00 -2.11
C ARG A 46 13.92 11.51 -1.45
N LEU A 47 12.77 11.78 -2.06
CA LEU A 47 11.46 11.38 -1.54
C LEU A 47 11.02 10.06 -2.17
N LEU A 48 10.60 9.11 -1.34
CA LEU A 48 9.96 7.87 -1.80
C LEU A 48 8.84 7.41 -0.87
N ILE A 49 8.11 6.40 -1.31
CA ILE A 49 7.16 5.68 -0.47
C ILE A 49 7.78 4.36 -0.02
N GLY A 50 7.83 4.14 1.28
CA GLY A 50 8.25 2.88 1.91
C GLY A 50 7.07 2.24 2.59
N HIS A 51 6.29 1.45 1.85
CA HIS A 51 5.04 0.86 2.32
C HIS A 51 5.30 -0.50 3.01
N PRO A 52 5.18 -0.58 4.35
CA PRO A 52 5.48 -1.81 5.07
C PRO A 52 4.37 -2.86 4.89
N PHE A 53 4.73 -4.13 5.03
CA PHE A 53 3.75 -5.22 5.09
C PHE A 53 3.16 -5.30 6.51
N ALA A 54 1.83 -5.26 6.63
CA ALA A 54 1.17 -5.46 7.91
C ALA A 54 1.00 -6.96 8.20
N PRO A 55 1.31 -7.44 9.42
CA PRO A 55 1.85 -6.72 10.58
C PRO A 55 3.37 -6.47 10.50
N VAL A 56 3.78 -5.22 10.76
CA VAL A 56 5.14 -4.67 10.50
C VAL A 56 6.26 -5.32 11.33
N TYR A 57 5.90 -5.95 12.45
CA TYR A 57 6.82 -6.62 13.37
C TYR A 57 7.00 -8.12 13.04
N LEU A 58 6.13 -8.73 12.23
CA LEU A 58 6.31 -10.11 11.77
C LEU A 58 6.82 -10.17 10.34
N LEU A 59 6.44 -9.21 9.50
CA LEU A 59 6.81 -9.16 8.10
C LEU A 59 7.90 -8.09 7.91
N PRO A 60 9.17 -8.48 7.73
CA PRO A 60 10.29 -7.55 7.53
C PRO A 60 10.29 -6.89 6.14
N LEU A 61 9.26 -7.14 5.33
CA LEU A 61 9.19 -6.70 3.95
C LEU A 61 8.63 -5.28 3.86
N VAL A 62 9.25 -4.45 3.03
CA VAL A 62 8.84 -3.08 2.72
C VAL A 62 8.86 -2.88 1.22
N GLU A 63 7.79 -2.34 0.68
CA GLU A 63 7.67 -2.00 -0.74
C GLU A 63 8.17 -0.58 -0.96
N LEU A 64 9.24 -0.43 -1.76
CA LEU A 64 9.82 0.87 -2.09
C LEU A 64 9.31 1.34 -3.45
N VAL A 65 8.68 2.51 -3.47
CA VAL A 65 8.12 3.14 -4.67
C VAL A 65 8.68 4.55 -4.81
N GLY A 66 9.38 4.82 -5.91
CA GLY A 66 9.77 6.18 -6.29
C GLY A 66 8.70 6.85 -7.14
N GLY A 67 8.55 8.16 -6.97
CA GLY A 67 7.86 9.03 -7.94
C GLY A 67 8.76 9.43 -9.11
N GLU A 68 8.21 10.17 -10.06
CA GLU A 68 8.87 10.57 -11.31
C GLU A 68 10.19 11.31 -11.10
N GLN A 69 10.30 12.10 -10.03
CA GLN A 69 11.49 12.90 -9.75
C GLN A 69 12.51 12.19 -8.85
N THR A 70 12.20 10.99 -8.36
CA THR A 70 13.05 10.26 -7.40
C THR A 70 14.32 9.78 -8.07
N SER A 71 15.46 9.97 -7.41
CA SER A 71 16.72 9.42 -7.91
C SER A 71 16.67 7.88 -7.88
N PRO A 72 16.99 7.21 -9.01
CA PRO A 72 17.07 5.76 -9.04
C PRO A 72 18.12 5.17 -8.08
N GLU A 73 19.08 5.96 -7.63
CA GLU A 73 20.10 5.52 -6.66
C GLU A 73 19.50 5.26 -5.28
N VAL A 74 18.53 6.09 -4.86
CA VAL A 74 17.85 5.95 -3.56
C VAL A 74 17.03 4.66 -3.53
N ILE A 75 16.42 4.28 -4.67
CA ILE A 75 15.68 3.02 -4.81
C ILE A 75 16.64 1.81 -4.86
N ARG A 76 17.77 1.96 -5.55
CA ARG A 76 18.78 0.91 -5.69
C ARG A 76 19.55 0.64 -4.39
N ASN A 77 19.62 1.61 -3.49
CA ASN A 77 20.28 1.47 -2.19
C ASN A 77 19.27 1.51 -1.01
N PRO A 78 18.47 0.44 -0.82
CA PRO A 78 17.46 0.39 0.22
C PRO A 78 18.03 0.52 1.64
N ARG A 79 19.32 0.26 1.84
CA ARG A 79 20.00 0.38 3.14
C ARG A 79 20.10 1.82 3.64
N GLN A 80 19.93 2.82 2.76
CA GLN A 80 19.83 4.22 3.17
C GLN A 80 18.51 4.54 3.87
N VAL A 81 17.51 3.65 3.76
CA VAL A 81 16.14 3.90 4.22
C VAL A 81 15.67 2.84 5.21
N LEU A 82 16.10 1.60 5.02
CA LEU A 82 15.66 0.44 5.78
C LEU A 82 16.77 -0.06 6.72
N SER A 83 16.36 -0.47 7.92
CA SER A 83 17.21 -1.18 8.87
C SER A 83 17.70 -2.51 8.30
N PRO A 84 18.87 -3.04 8.75
CA PRO A 84 19.49 -4.24 8.18
C PRO A 84 18.63 -5.52 8.26
N ASP A 85 17.69 -5.57 9.21
CA ASP A 85 16.72 -6.65 9.45
C ASP A 85 15.51 -6.61 8.49
N ARG A 86 15.42 -5.58 7.64
CA ARG A 86 14.31 -5.39 6.69
C ARG A 86 14.71 -5.66 5.25
N TYR A 87 13.74 -6.15 4.48
CA TYR A 87 13.90 -6.45 3.06
C TYR A 87 13.14 -5.43 2.23
N ALA A 88 13.78 -4.90 1.18
CA ALA A 88 13.12 -4.08 0.18
C ALA A 88 12.58 -4.95 -0.96
N ALA A 89 11.28 -4.86 -1.22
CA ALA A 89 10.69 -5.25 -2.50
C ALA A 89 10.71 -4.01 -3.40
N PRO A 90 11.58 -3.95 -4.44
CA PRO A 90 11.54 -2.85 -5.38
C PRO A 90 10.22 -2.88 -6.16
N ALA A 91 9.45 -1.79 -6.10
CA ALA A 91 8.37 -1.59 -7.05
C ALA A 91 8.98 -1.34 -8.44
N CYS A 92 8.32 -1.85 -9.48
CA CYS A 92 8.82 -1.74 -10.84
C CYS A 92 9.04 -0.26 -11.19
N PRO A 93 10.28 0.17 -11.56
CA PRO A 93 10.62 1.58 -11.73
C PRO A 93 9.90 2.26 -12.90
N GLU A 94 9.26 1.49 -13.78
CA GLU A 94 8.78 1.99 -15.06
C GLU A 94 7.42 2.72 -15.02
N ARG A 95 6.67 2.66 -13.91
CA ARG A 95 5.35 3.30 -13.86
C ARG A 95 4.99 3.83 -12.48
N ASP A 96 4.88 5.15 -12.38
CA ASP A 96 4.15 5.88 -11.33
C ASP A 96 2.64 5.54 -11.43
N ARG A 97 2.31 4.28 -11.15
CA ARG A 97 0.93 3.80 -11.16
C ARG A 97 0.39 3.88 -9.76
N SER A 98 -0.83 4.39 -9.66
CA SER A 98 -1.66 4.48 -8.45
C SER A 98 -1.97 3.15 -7.78
N VAL A 99 -1.44 2.05 -8.34
CA VAL A 99 -1.69 0.69 -7.91
C VAL A 99 -0.38 0.13 -7.43
N TYR A 100 -0.18 0.20 -6.11
CA TYR A 100 0.82 -0.61 -5.41
C TYR A 100 0.70 -2.06 -5.92
N ARG A 101 1.81 -2.80 -6.01
CA ARG A 101 1.80 -4.13 -6.66
C ARG A 101 0.91 -5.13 -5.93
N ARG A 102 0.66 -4.88 -4.64
CA ARG A 102 -0.10 -5.72 -3.72
C ARG A 102 -1.61 -5.50 -3.65
N PRO A 103 -2.17 -4.28 -3.76
CA PRO A 103 -3.57 -4.13 -4.03
C PRO A 103 -3.96 -4.99 -5.23
N THR A 104 -3.28 -4.90 -6.37
CA THR A 104 -3.72 -5.60 -7.60
C THR A 104 -3.85 -7.12 -7.48
N ALA A 105 -2.80 -7.84 -7.06
CA ALA A 105 -2.85 -9.31 -7.09
C ALA A 105 -3.87 -9.87 -6.08
N ARG A 106 -3.90 -9.26 -4.90
CA ARG A 106 -4.83 -9.59 -3.84
C ARG A 106 -6.26 -9.18 -4.25
N GLU A 107 -6.45 -8.00 -4.82
CA GLU A 107 -7.74 -7.54 -5.36
C GLU A 107 -8.22 -8.37 -6.53
N SER A 108 -7.35 -8.89 -7.39
CA SER A 108 -7.74 -9.81 -8.45
C SER A 108 -8.30 -11.12 -7.87
N LEU A 109 -7.61 -11.70 -6.87
CA LEU A 109 -8.12 -12.88 -6.16
C LEU A 109 -9.47 -12.60 -5.50
N TYR A 110 -9.65 -11.39 -4.97
CA TYR A 110 -10.88 -11.01 -4.30
C TYR A 110 -12.02 -10.65 -5.23
N ARG A 111 -11.75 -10.02 -6.38
CA ARG A 111 -12.74 -9.82 -7.44
C ARG A 111 -13.24 -11.16 -7.95
N GLU A 112 -12.34 -12.11 -8.17
CA GLU A 112 -12.73 -13.46 -8.59
C GLU A 112 -13.54 -14.17 -7.50
N ALA A 113 -13.13 -14.05 -6.24
CA ALA A 113 -13.91 -14.60 -5.13
C ALA A 113 -15.33 -14.00 -5.06
N LEU A 114 -15.48 -12.69 -5.29
CA LEU A 114 -16.78 -12.03 -5.33
C LEU A 114 -17.61 -12.48 -6.54
N HIS A 115 -17.02 -12.66 -7.72
CA HIS A 115 -17.71 -13.22 -8.88
C HIS A 115 -18.23 -14.63 -8.61
N LEU A 116 -17.42 -15.52 -8.02
CA LEU A 116 -17.83 -16.88 -7.68
C LEU A 116 -18.99 -16.92 -6.65
N ILE A 117 -19.02 -15.95 -5.74
CA ILE A 117 -20.13 -15.80 -4.79
C ILE A 117 -21.38 -15.30 -5.50
N ASN A 118 -21.25 -14.29 -6.35
CA ASN A 118 -22.34 -13.70 -7.11
C ASN A 118 -23.02 -14.73 -8.03
N ASP A 119 -22.23 -15.58 -8.68
CA ASP A 119 -22.72 -16.62 -9.58
C ASP A 119 -23.23 -17.88 -8.82
N GLY A 120 -23.21 -17.85 -7.48
CA GLY A 120 -23.65 -18.97 -6.64
C GLY A 120 -22.76 -20.21 -6.70
N VAL A 121 -21.57 -20.10 -7.29
CA VAL A 121 -20.60 -21.20 -7.47
C VAL A 121 -19.88 -21.53 -6.16
N ALA A 122 -19.69 -20.56 -5.27
CA ALA A 122 -19.06 -20.75 -3.98
C ALA A 122 -19.65 -19.84 -2.88
N THR A 123 -19.66 -20.33 -1.65
CA THR A 123 -20.06 -19.54 -0.48
C THR A 123 -18.87 -18.85 0.18
N VAL A 124 -19.10 -17.76 0.92
CA VAL A 124 -18.05 -17.04 1.68
C VAL A 124 -17.22 -18.00 2.57
N PRO A 125 -17.81 -18.94 3.35
CA PRO A 125 -17.04 -19.87 4.17
C PRO A 125 -16.19 -20.86 3.37
N GLU A 126 -16.58 -21.21 2.14
CA GLU A 126 -15.79 -22.10 1.27
C GLU A 126 -14.56 -21.39 0.71
N ILE A 127 -14.70 -20.12 0.33
CA ILE A 127 -13.58 -19.29 -0.09
C ILE A 127 -12.62 -19.04 1.07
N GLU A 128 -13.12 -18.72 2.26
CA GLU A 128 -12.29 -18.50 3.46
C GLU A 128 -11.52 -19.75 3.92
N ARG A 129 -12.05 -20.96 3.66
CA ARG A 129 -11.33 -22.21 3.93
C ARG A 129 -10.18 -22.47 2.96
N ARG A 130 -10.30 -22.02 1.72
CA ARG A 130 -9.33 -22.29 0.65
C ARG A 130 -8.23 -21.23 0.56
N LEU A 131 -8.51 -20.00 1.01
CA LEU A 131 -7.53 -18.91 1.00
C LEU A 131 -6.67 -18.90 2.28
N PRO A 132 -5.33 -19.03 2.17
CA PRO A 132 -4.45 -18.84 3.31
C PRO A 132 -4.55 -17.39 3.80
N GLY A 133 -4.97 -17.19 5.05
CA GLY A 133 -5.22 -15.88 5.66
C GLY A 133 -6.70 -15.53 5.86
N GLY A 134 -7.66 -16.33 5.36
CA GLY A 134 -9.09 -16.11 5.55
C GLY A 134 -9.55 -16.06 7.01
N ARG A 135 -8.80 -16.70 7.92
CA ARG A 135 -9.03 -16.66 9.37
C ARG A 135 -8.14 -15.67 10.14
N ALA A 136 -7.15 -15.06 9.48
CA ALA A 136 -6.09 -14.29 10.16
C ALA A 136 -6.54 -12.89 10.61
N CYS A 137 -7.69 -12.40 10.14
CA CYS A 137 -8.31 -11.19 10.66
C CYS A 137 -9.28 -11.53 11.80
N ALA A 138 -8.74 -11.79 12.98
CA ALA A 138 -9.40 -11.64 14.30
C ALA A 138 -10.94 -11.64 14.30
N GLY A 139 -11.58 -12.80 14.12
CA GLY A 139 -13.03 -12.99 14.36
C GLY A 139 -13.97 -12.15 13.49
N ARG A 140 -13.50 -11.58 12.38
CA ARG A 140 -14.34 -10.84 11.42
C ARG A 140 -14.02 -11.33 10.01
N SER A 141 -15.06 -11.78 9.28
CA SER A 141 -14.92 -12.19 7.88
C SER A 141 -14.11 -11.17 7.11
N TRP A 142 -13.25 -11.62 6.19
CA TRP A 142 -12.38 -10.73 5.42
C TRP A 142 -13.21 -9.68 4.63
N VAL A 143 -14.45 -10.02 4.27
CA VAL A 143 -15.48 -9.10 3.75
C VAL A 143 -15.68 -7.89 4.67
N ARG A 144 -15.67 -8.08 6.00
CA ARG A 144 -15.82 -7.05 7.05
C ARG A 144 -14.60 -6.20 7.35
N SER A 145 -13.43 -6.63 6.90
CA SER A 145 -12.18 -5.92 7.16
C SER A 145 -11.86 -4.85 6.11
N TRP A 146 -12.63 -4.77 5.02
CA TRP A 146 -12.35 -3.89 3.89
C TRP A 146 -13.44 -2.81 3.71
N PRO A 147 -13.15 -1.54 4.07
CA PRO A 147 -14.13 -0.44 4.00
C PRO A 147 -14.70 -0.18 2.59
N GLY A 148 -13.94 -0.49 1.54
CA GLY A 148 -14.37 -0.31 0.14
C GLY A 148 -15.28 -1.40 -0.41
N ILE A 149 -15.26 -2.62 0.15
CA ILE A 149 -16.10 -3.75 -0.30
C ILE A 149 -17.45 -3.76 0.44
N TRP A 150 -17.52 -3.27 1.68
CA TRP A 150 -18.79 -3.19 2.42
C TRP A 150 -19.85 -2.34 1.73
N GLY A 151 -19.46 -1.34 0.94
CA GLY A 151 -20.40 -0.55 0.14
C GLY A 151 -21.01 -1.34 -1.02
N VAL A 152 -20.25 -2.26 -1.63
CA VAL A 152 -20.68 -3.07 -2.78
C VAL A 152 -21.45 -4.30 -2.31
N ALA A 153 -20.94 -5.02 -1.31
CA ALA A 153 -21.55 -6.24 -0.80
C ALA A 153 -22.94 -6.02 -0.14
N ARG A 154 -23.24 -4.80 0.33
CA ARG A 154 -24.54 -4.47 0.93
C ARG A 154 -25.64 -4.23 -0.12
N ALA A 155 -25.27 -3.94 -1.36
CA ALA A 155 -26.24 -3.64 -2.42
C ALA A 155 -26.95 -4.90 -2.93
N GLU A 156 -26.34 -6.10 -2.81
CA GLU A 156 -26.85 -7.31 -3.47
C GLU A 156 -27.12 -8.50 -2.52
N CYS A 157 -26.71 -8.44 -1.25
CA CYS A 157 -26.90 -9.55 -0.29
C CYS A 157 -27.93 -9.28 0.82
N VAL A 158 -28.73 -8.22 0.73
CA VAL A 158 -29.85 -7.95 1.66
C VAL A 158 -31.17 -7.89 0.91
N THR A 159 -31.57 -9.02 0.34
CA THR A 159 -33.00 -9.36 0.26
C THR A 159 -33.14 -10.85 0.62
N PRO A 160 -34.16 -11.20 1.42
CA PRO A 160 -34.37 -12.55 1.94
C PRO A 160 -34.65 -13.58 0.84
#